data_AF-G2DCC9-F1
#
_entry.id   AF-G2DCC9-F1
#
_cell.length_a   1.000
_cell.length_b   1.000
_cell.length_c   1.000
_cell.angle_alpha   90.00
_cell.angle_beta   90.00
_cell.angle_gamma   90.00
#
_symmetry.space_group_name_H-M   'P 1'
#
loop_
_entity.id
_entity.type
_entity.pdbx_description
1 polymer ?
#
loop_
_entity_poly.entity_id
_entity_poly.type
_entity_poly.pdbx_seq_one_letter_code
_entity_poly.pdbx_strand_id
1 'polypeptide(L)'
;MGSARHCCVVSGASCAVISCAPAFSMARGVDAGDLQCRGGLLQIPQTLLPGTASVRVSLIVTSYQWPEALACVVQSLFRQSRLPDEIIVADDGSGPQTRERIAQLAVSAPCPLHHVWQPDQGFRAAAIRNQAVARASGDYLIFLDHDCIAFPHFVERQLDLAEPGWFVAGNRLLLNPSLSRRVLDGELWPPDWSARQWLTARLSGGVNRLLPLLRIGEARFRKRRARRWQGARSCNLALWREDFLAVNGFDESFQGWGHEDADLAARLIASGRYHKDGRFALPVLHLWHAENPRAMEAENRQRLEATLLGERSAYAEQGVSRYLNPTLEAGGG
;
A
#
# COMPACT_ATOMS: atom_id res chain seq x y z
N MET A 1 -59.64 -24.87 11.88
CA MET A 1 -60.97 -24.22 11.95
C MET A 1 -60.80 -22.87 12.62
N GLY A 2 -61.02 -21.76 11.88
CA GLY A 2 -61.22 -20.36 12.35
C GLY A 2 -60.06 -19.71 13.13
N SER A 3 -59.67 -18.44 12.95
CA SER A 3 -60.30 -17.28 12.33
C SER A 3 -59.19 -16.27 11.99
N ALA A 4 -59.11 -15.86 10.74
CA ALA A 4 -58.34 -14.70 10.31
C ALA A 4 -59.18 -13.44 10.56
N ARG A 5 -58.64 -12.44 11.26
CA ARG A 5 -59.17 -11.07 11.23
C ARG A 5 -58.26 -10.24 10.33
N HIS A 6 -58.73 -10.02 9.12
CA HIS A 6 -58.23 -8.98 8.24
C HIS A 6 -58.67 -7.61 8.78
N CYS A 7 -57.73 -6.67 8.88
CA CYS A 7 -58.05 -5.25 8.86
C CYS A 7 -57.41 -4.68 7.59
N CYS A 8 -58.26 -4.37 6.62
CA CYS A 8 -57.90 -3.75 5.36
C CYS A 8 -58.20 -2.25 5.49
N VAL A 9 -57.20 -1.38 5.42
CA VAL A 9 -57.36 -0.01 4.94
C VAL A 9 -56.21 0.29 3.98
N VAL A 10 -56.60 0.86 2.84
CA VAL A 10 -55.93 0.93 1.55
C VAL A 10 -55.11 2.22 1.40
N SER A 11 -54.17 2.17 0.45
CA SER A 11 -53.44 3.25 -0.23
C SER A 11 -52.13 3.70 0.43
N GLY A 12 -50.98 3.79 -0.24
CA GLY A 12 -50.58 3.43 -1.60
C GLY A 12 -49.07 3.70 -1.74
N ALA A 13 -48.43 3.00 -2.68
CA ALA A 13 -47.02 3.05 -3.10
C ALA A 13 -45.96 2.29 -2.25
N SER A 14 -45.58 1.13 -2.81
CA SER A 14 -44.52 0.16 -2.46
C SER A 14 -43.34 0.59 -1.58
N CYS A 15 -43.23 -0.04 -0.41
CA CYS A 15 -41.97 -0.28 0.29
C CYS A 15 -41.65 -1.78 0.18
N ALA A 16 -40.45 -2.13 -0.29
CA ALA A 16 -40.03 -3.52 -0.40
C ALA A 16 -39.85 -4.14 1.00
N VAL A 17 -40.65 -5.16 1.30
CA VAL A 17 -40.59 -5.97 2.52
C VAL A 17 -39.39 -6.92 2.40
N ILE A 18 -38.39 -6.78 3.28
CA ILE A 18 -37.41 -7.86 3.49
C ILE A 18 -38.03 -8.84 4.49
N SER A 19 -38.35 -10.02 3.97
CA SER A 19 -38.83 -11.19 4.74
C SER A 19 -37.79 -11.59 5.80
N CYS A 20 -38.24 -11.67 7.06
CA CYS A 20 -37.47 -12.26 8.15
C CYS A 20 -37.34 -13.79 7.93
N ALA A 21 -36.10 -14.29 7.85
CA ALA A 21 -35.78 -15.66 8.19
C ALA A 21 -35.29 -15.71 9.65
N PRO A 22 -35.60 -16.77 10.43
CA PRO A 22 -35.43 -16.78 11.87
C PRO A 22 -34.04 -17.25 12.34
N ALA A 23 -33.73 -16.89 13.58
CA ALA A 23 -32.63 -17.35 14.44
C ALA A 23 -31.30 -16.55 14.40
N PHE A 24 -31.34 -15.33 14.94
CA PHE A 24 -30.20 -14.81 15.69
C PHE A 24 -30.46 -15.09 17.17
N SER A 25 -29.67 -16.01 17.76
CA SER A 25 -29.65 -16.23 19.19
C SER A 25 -29.21 -14.95 19.88
N MET A 26 -30.06 -14.37 20.74
CA MET A 26 -29.70 -13.21 21.54
C MET A 26 -28.47 -13.55 22.39
N ALA A 27 -27.39 -12.76 22.21
CA ALA A 27 -26.28 -12.76 23.15
C ALA A 27 -26.82 -12.34 24.52
N ARG A 28 -26.45 -13.07 25.57
CA ARG A 28 -26.81 -12.74 26.95
C ARG A 28 -26.30 -11.33 27.28
N GLY A 29 -27.19 -10.44 27.73
CA GLY A 29 -26.82 -9.14 28.30
C GLY A 29 -27.47 -7.90 27.71
N VAL A 30 -28.52 -8.01 26.88
CA VAL A 30 -29.28 -6.83 26.42
C VAL A 30 -30.52 -6.67 27.29
N ASP A 31 -30.52 -5.68 28.19
CA ASP A 31 -31.74 -5.27 28.90
C ASP A 31 -32.69 -4.56 27.91
N ALA A 32 -33.97 -4.94 27.96
CA ALA A 32 -35.01 -4.46 27.04
C ALA A 32 -35.33 -2.94 27.20
N GLY A 33 -34.63 -2.23 28.09
CA GLY A 33 -34.86 -0.81 28.42
C GLY A 33 -34.22 0.20 27.46
N ASP A 34 -33.24 -0.20 26.63
CA ASP A 34 -32.47 0.73 25.79
C ASP A 34 -33.00 0.88 24.34
N LEU A 35 -34.13 0.25 24.02
CA LEU A 35 -34.73 0.28 22.69
C LEU A 35 -35.77 1.40 22.59
N GLN A 36 -35.39 2.54 22.00
CA GLN A 36 -36.34 3.59 21.65
C GLN A 36 -36.82 3.43 20.19
N CYS A 37 -38.11 3.19 20.01
CA CYS A 37 -38.76 3.21 18.70
C CYS A 37 -39.19 4.64 18.33
N ARG A 38 -38.56 5.22 17.31
CA ARG A 38 -39.11 6.37 16.57
C ARG A 38 -39.42 5.95 15.13
N GLY A 39 -40.68 6.09 14.71
CA GLY A 39 -41.07 5.88 13.31
C GLY A 39 -41.08 4.43 12.81
N GLY A 40 -41.20 3.42 13.69
CA GLY A 40 -41.33 2.01 13.29
C GLY A 40 -40.03 1.33 12.85
N LEU A 41 -38.88 1.97 13.07
CA LEU A 41 -37.56 1.39 12.85
C LEU A 41 -36.82 1.26 14.19
N LEU A 42 -36.33 0.05 14.48
CA LEU A 42 -35.37 -0.21 15.55
C LEU A 42 -34.04 0.46 15.19
N GLN A 43 -33.72 1.60 15.81
CA GLN A 43 -32.38 2.16 15.74
C GLN A 43 -31.49 1.43 16.74
N ILE A 44 -30.58 0.60 16.24
CA ILE A 44 -29.47 0.09 17.03
C ILE A 44 -28.42 1.21 17.07
N PRO A 45 -28.02 1.71 18.24
CA PRO A 45 -26.89 2.63 18.36
C PRO A 45 -25.65 2.02 17.69
N GLN A 46 -24.93 2.79 16.86
CA GLN A 46 -23.70 2.33 16.19
C GLN A 46 -22.62 1.79 17.14
N THR A 47 -22.77 2.03 18.45
CA THR A 47 -21.89 1.57 19.52
C THR A 47 -22.01 0.08 19.87
N LEU A 48 -22.95 -0.68 19.27
CA LEU A 48 -23.20 -2.10 19.59
C LEU A 48 -22.87 -3.09 18.46
N LEU A 49 -22.25 -2.66 17.37
CA LEU A 49 -21.61 -3.59 16.44
C LEU A 49 -20.19 -3.89 16.96
N PRO A 50 -19.75 -5.15 17.07
CA PRO A 50 -18.37 -5.46 17.41
C PRO A 50 -17.46 -4.75 16.40
N GLY A 51 -16.79 -3.70 16.85
CA GLY A 51 -16.01 -2.82 16.01
C GLY A 51 -14.92 -3.63 15.32
N THR A 52 -14.97 -3.71 13.99
CA THR A 52 -13.77 -3.99 13.22
C THR A 52 -12.82 -2.84 13.54
N ALA A 53 -11.78 -3.09 14.33
CA ALA A 53 -10.71 -2.11 14.53
C ALA A 53 -10.27 -1.61 13.14
N SER A 54 -10.19 -0.29 12.97
CA SER A 54 -9.76 0.29 11.70
C SER A 54 -8.34 -0.22 11.37
N VAL A 55 -8.14 -0.74 10.15
CA VAL A 55 -6.84 -1.27 9.70
C VAL A 55 -5.82 -0.13 9.68
N ARG A 56 -4.77 -0.25 10.50
CA ARG A 56 -3.70 0.76 10.55
C ARG A 56 -2.73 0.57 9.39
N VAL A 57 -2.31 1.67 8.78
CA VAL A 57 -1.47 1.72 7.59
C VAL A 57 -0.13 2.36 7.89
N SER A 58 0.96 1.62 7.64
CA SER A 58 2.31 2.18 7.58
C SER A 58 2.73 2.34 6.13
N LEU A 59 3.02 3.57 5.71
CA LEU A 59 3.49 3.86 4.37
C LEU A 59 5.01 4.05 4.38
N ILE A 60 5.72 3.16 3.71
CA ILE A 60 7.18 3.10 3.67
C ILE A 60 7.66 3.72 2.35
N VAL A 61 8.42 4.81 2.45
CA VAL A 61 9.01 5.52 1.30
C VAL A 61 10.49 5.22 1.21
N THR A 62 10.92 4.50 0.17
CA THR A 62 12.34 4.14 -0.02
C THR A 62 13.11 5.32 -0.63
N SER A 63 14.14 5.81 0.05
CA SER A 63 14.89 7.02 -0.33
C SER A 63 16.39 6.77 -0.54
N TYR A 64 16.97 7.43 -1.53
CA TYR A 64 18.42 7.52 -1.74
C TYR A 64 18.78 8.81 -2.51
N GLN A 65 19.54 9.70 -1.87
CA GLN A 65 20.24 10.84 -2.46
C GLN A 65 19.43 11.74 -3.43
N TRP A 66 18.12 11.91 -3.18
CA TRP A 66 17.27 12.82 -3.99
C TRP A 66 16.20 13.55 -3.16
N PRO A 67 16.60 14.56 -2.36
CA PRO A 67 15.72 15.25 -1.42
C PRO A 67 14.51 15.95 -2.06
N GLU A 68 14.65 16.47 -3.28
CA GLU A 68 13.58 17.20 -3.97
C GLU A 68 12.44 16.26 -4.40
N ALA A 69 12.79 15.12 -5.01
CA ALA A 69 11.81 14.11 -5.40
C ALA A 69 11.11 13.53 -4.18
N LEU A 70 11.88 13.18 -3.14
CA LEU A 70 11.33 12.72 -1.87
C LEU A 70 10.30 13.69 -1.30
N ALA A 71 10.59 14.99 -1.36
CA ALA A 71 9.67 16.00 -0.86
C ALA A 71 8.36 16.05 -1.66
N CYS A 72 8.42 15.96 -2.99
CA CYS A 72 7.21 15.86 -3.81
C CYS A 72 6.38 14.62 -3.45
N VAL A 73 7.03 13.46 -3.24
CA VAL A 73 6.34 12.23 -2.84
C VAL A 73 5.69 12.39 -1.47
N VAL A 74 6.42 12.82 -0.45
CA VAL A 74 5.89 13.00 0.91
C VAL A 74 4.75 14.02 0.93
N GLN A 75 4.87 15.13 0.19
CA GLN A 75 3.78 16.11 0.04
C GLN A 75 2.53 15.51 -0.60
N SER A 76 2.67 14.58 -1.55
CA SER A 76 1.53 13.87 -2.13
C SER A 76 0.83 12.94 -1.12
N LEU A 77 1.57 12.44 -0.14
CA LEU A 77 1.03 11.62 0.95
C LEU A 77 0.30 12.48 1.99
N PHE A 78 0.74 13.73 2.20
CA PHE A 78 0.03 14.67 3.08
C PHE A 78 -1.32 15.11 2.50
N ARG A 79 -1.51 14.94 1.19
CA ARG A 79 -2.72 15.31 0.44
C ARG A 79 -3.70 14.15 0.25
N GLN A 80 -3.53 13.04 0.96
CA GLN A 80 -4.41 11.89 0.82
C GLN A 80 -5.80 12.15 1.42
N SER A 81 -6.87 11.67 0.77
CA SER A 81 -8.25 11.67 1.28
C SER A 81 -8.38 10.87 2.58
N ARG A 82 -7.59 9.80 2.67
CA ARG A 82 -7.35 9.02 3.88
C ARG A 82 -5.85 9.02 4.16
N LEU A 83 -5.44 9.66 5.25
CA LEU A 83 -4.04 9.66 5.66
C LEU A 83 -3.59 8.25 6.09
N PRO A 84 -2.33 7.87 5.85
CA PRO A 84 -1.74 6.72 6.55
C PRO A 84 -1.57 7.06 8.04
N ASP A 85 -1.59 6.03 8.89
CA ASP A 85 -1.37 6.19 10.33
C ASP A 85 0.07 6.62 10.64
N GLU A 86 1.02 6.24 9.78
CA GLU A 86 2.41 6.71 9.83
C GLU A 86 3.07 6.66 8.44
N ILE A 87 4.05 7.54 8.24
CA ILE A 87 4.95 7.53 7.08
C ILE A 87 6.36 7.23 7.60
N ILE A 88 7.03 6.27 6.98
CA ILE A 88 8.39 5.86 7.34
C ILE A 88 9.29 6.05 6.13
N VAL A 89 10.17 7.03 6.18
CA VAL A 89 11.21 7.22 5.16
C VAL A 89 12.34 6.25 5.44
N ALA A 90 12.50 5.27 4.55
CA ALA A 90 13.51 4.23 4.56
C ALA A 90 14.71 4.67 3.70
N ASP A 91 15.70 5.29 4.33
CA ASP A 91 16.82 5.98 3.68
C ASP A 91 18.10 5.13 3.62
N ASP A 92 18.49 4.74 2.41
CA ASP A 92 19.60 3.83 2.12
C ASP A 92 20.97 4.54 2.05
N GLY A 93 21.29 5.34 3.06
CA GLY A 93 22.60 6.02 3.13
C GLY A 93 22.66 7.38 2.46
N SER A 94 21.55 8.14 2.41
CA SER A 94 21.64 9.53 1.96
C SER A 94 22.46 10.41 2.92
N GLY A 95 23.01 11.49 2.35
CA GLY A 95 23.77 12.50 3.10
C GLY A 95 22.91 13.50 3.89
N PRO A 96 23.55 14.51 4.51
CA PRO A 96 22.90 15.47 5.41
C PRO A 96 21.72 16.23 4.79
N GLN A 97 21.80 16.59 3.50
CA GLN A 97 20.74 17.35 2.81
C GLN A 97 19.40 16.60 2.81
N THR A 98 19.41 15.28 2.58
CA THR A 98 18.20 14.45 2.63
C THR A 98 17.64 14.38 4.05
N ARG A 99 18.51 14.20 5.05
CA ARG A 99 18.10 14.19 6.46
C ARG A 99 17.45 15.50 6.88
N GLU A 100 18.07 16.64 6.53
CA GLU A 100 17.52 17.96 6.80
C GLU A 100 16.17 18.16 6.11
N ARG A 101 16.05 17.71 4.85
CA ARG A 101 14.79 17.81 4.11
C ARG A 101 13.68 16.99 4.76
N ILE A 102 13.98 15.78 5.24
CA ILE A 102 13.03 14.94 5.98
C ILE A 102 12.61 15.60 7.29
N ALA A 103 13.56 16.16 8.04
CA ALA A 103 13.27 16.87 9.28
C ALA A 103 12.34 18.08 9.05
N GLN A 104 12.56 18.85 7.98
CA GLN A 104 11.67 19.95 7.59
C GLN A 104 10.25 19.47 7.26
N LEU A 105 10.11 18.37 6.51
CA LEU A 105 8.81 17.81 6.16
C LEU A 105 8.05 17.31 7.40
N ALA A 106 8.76 16.72 8.36
CA ALA A 106 8.18 16.19 9.60
C ALA A 106 7.49 17.29 10.44
N VAL A 107 8.00 18.53 10.43
CA VAL A 107 7.39 19.66 11.16
C VAL A 107 5.96 19.95 10.70
N SER A 108 5.67 19.76 9.42
CA SER A 108 4.36 20.02 8.81
C SER A 108 3.54 18.74 8.54
N ALA A 109 4.00 17.59 9.02
CA ALA A 109 3.37 16.32 8.70
C ALA A 109 2.00 16.19 9.39
N PRO A 110 0.93 15.82 8.64
CA PRO A 110 -0.40 15.63 9.22
C PRO A 110 -0.56 14.28 9.95
N CYS A 111 0.44 13.41 9.85
CA CYS A 111 0.58 12.16 10.59
C CYS A 111 2.07 11.94 10.96
N PRO A 112 2.40 11.03 11.90
CA PRO A 112 3.77 10.70 12.25
C PRO A 112 4.64 10.43 11.03
N LEU A 113 5.76 11.14 10.93
CA LEU A 113 6.78 10.93 9.92
C LEU A 113 8.08 10.48 10.59
N HIS A 114 8.50 9.27 10.31
CA HIS A 114 9.70 8.65 10.87
C HIS A 114 10.81 8.59 9.83
N HIS A 115 12.06 8.78 10.27
CA HIS A 115 13.25 8.58 9.45
C HIS A 115 14.01 7.34 9.93
N VAL A 116 14.13 6.36 9.05
CA VAL A 116 14.96 5.16 9.25
C VAL A 116 16.12 5.27 8.28
N TRP A 117 17.34 5.22 8.81
CA TRP A 117 18.55 5.44 8.03
C TRP A 117 19.56 4.35 8.33
N GLN A 118 20.27 3.91 7.29
CA GLN A 118 21.44 3.05 7.41
C GLN A 118 22.65 3.69 6.73
N PRO A 119 23.89 3.30 7.09
CA PRO A 119 25.09 3.78 6.40
C PRO A 119 25.08 3.49 4.89
N ASP A 120 25.70 4.35 4.08
CA ASP A 120 25.90 4.07 2.66
C ASP A 120 26.97 2.98 2.50
N GLN A 121 26.53 1.80 2.07
CA GLN A 121 27.40 0.65 1.74
C GLN A 121 26.95 0.06 0.40
N GLY A 122 26.62 0.94 -0.54
CA GLY A 122 26.02 0.56 -1.82
C GLY A 122 24.52 0.34 -1.73
N PHE A 123 23.93 -0.08 -2.86
CA PHE A 123 22.48 -0.24 -3.02
C PHE A 123 21.99 -1.46 -2.21
N ARG A 124 21.29 -1.19 -1.10
CA ARG A 124 20.77 -2.17 -0.15
C ARG A 124 19.33 -1.86 0.24
N ALA A 125 18.50 -1.58 -0.78
CA ALA A 125 17.07 -1.27 -0.60
C ALA A 125 16.29 -2.35 0.17
N ALA A 126 16.64 -3.63 0.00
CA ALA A 126 16.04 -4.73 0.75
C ALA A 126 16.24 -4.56 2.27
N ALA A 127 17.48 -4.27 2.70
CA ALA A 127 17.82 -4.10 4.11
C ALA A 127 17.13 -2.89 4.74
N ILE A 128 17.14 -1.73 4.07
CA ILE A 128 16.50 -0.52 4.64
C ILE A 128 14.98 -0.65 4.70
N ARG A 129 14.35 -1.34 3.73
CA ARG A 129 12.91 -1.65 3.77
C ARG A 129 12.57 -2.58 4.92
N ASN A 130 13.38 -3.60 5.17
CA ASN A 130 13.23 -4.47 6.33
C ASN A 130 13.35 -3.70 7.65
N GLN A 131 14.37 -2.84 7.80
CA GLN A 131 14.54 -1.99 8.99
C GLN A 131 13.34 -1.06 9.21
N ALA A 132 12.77 -0.51 8.13
CA ALA A 132 11.57 0.31 8.19
C ALA A 132 10.35 -0.49 8.65
N VAL A 133 10.13 -1.69 8.11
CA VAL A 133 9.03 -2.58 8.56
C VAL A 133 9.18 -2.99 10.02
N ALA A 134 10.40 -3.24 10.49
CA ALA A 134 10.63 -3.60 11.88
C ALA A 134 10.21 -2.48 12.86
N ARG A 135 10.32 -1.21 12.43
CA ARG A 135 9.89 -0.04 13.20
C ARG A 135 8.44 0.38 12.96
N ALA A 136 7.83 -0.11 11.87
CA ALA A 136 6.43 0.15 11.58
C ALA A 136 5.53 -0.40 12.69
N SER A 137 4.33 0.15 12.81
CA SER A 137 3.30 -0.25 13.77
C SER A 137 1.97 -0.66 13.11
N GLY A 138 1.79 -0.38 11.82
CA GLY A 138 0.58 -0.66 11.06
C GLY A 138 0.42 -2.14 10.69
N ASP A 139 -0.84 -2.53 10.51
CA ASP A 139 -1.28 -3.87 10.13
C ASP A 139 -1.12 -4.10 8.62
N TYR A 140 -1.23 -3.02 7.84
CA TYR A 140 -1.09 -3.01 6.39
C TYR A 140 0.09 -2.12 5.97
N LEU A 141 0.99 -2.69 5.18
CA LEU A 141 2.21 -2.04 4.71
C LEU A 141 2.02 -1.59 3.27
N ILE A 142 2.35 -0.33 2.97
CA ILE A 142 2.38 0.21 1.60
C ILE A 142 3.80 0.66 1.31
N PHE A 143 4.44 0.08 0.30
CA PHE A 143 5.74 0.48 -0.22
C PHE A 143 5.58 1.42 -1.41
N LEU A 144 6.37 2.49 -1.38
CA LEU A 144 6.44 3.51 -2.41
C LEU A 144 7.90 3.95 -2.57
N ASP A 145 8.34 4.25 -3.79
CA ASP A 145 9.67 4.80 -4.02
C ASP A 145 9.64 6.34 -3.94
N HIS A 146 10.77 6.96 -3.58
CA HIS A 146 10.89 8.42 -3.43
C HIS A 146 10.69 9.24 -4.71
N ASP A 147 10.52 8.58 -5.86
CA ASP A 147 10.25 9.17 -7.17
C ASP A 147 8.81 8.92 -7.66
N CYS A 148 7.97 8.27 -6.84
CA CYS A 148 6.62 7.89 -7.17
C CYS A 148 5.59 8.75 -6.42
N ILE A 149 5.07 9.79 -7.09
CA ILE A 149 4.05 10.69 -6.55
C ILE A 149 2.69 9.98 -6.55
N ALA A 150 2.04 9.93 -5.38
CA ALA A 150 0.74 9.32 -5.19
C ALA A 150 -0.41 10.26 -5.59
N PHE A 151 -1.51 9.69 -6.11
CA PHE A 151 -2.76 10.44 -6.32
C PHE A 151 -3.54 10.59 -5.01
N PRO A 152 -4.45 11.58 -4.87
CA PRO A 152 -5.12 11.89 -3.59
C PRO A 152 -5.89 10.73 -2.93
N HIS A 153 -6.35 9.74 -3.69
CA HIS A 153 -7.10 8.60 -3.14
C HIS A 153 -6.25 7.33 -3.01
N PHE A 154 -4.93 7.41 -3.11
CA PHE A 154 -4.06 6.25 -3.20
C PHE A 154 -4.17 5.33 -1.96
N VAL A 155 -4.10 5.89 -0.75
CA VAL A 155 -4.17 5.11 0.50
C VAL A 155 -5.56 4.51 0.72
N GLU A 156 -6.62 5.28 0.45
CA GLU A 156 -8.01 4.80 0.47
C GLU A 156 -8.20 3.61 -0.47
N ARG A 157 -7.71 3.72 -1.71
CA ARG A 157 -7.82 2.67 -2.73
C ARG A 157 -6.97 1.44 -2.44
N GLN A 158 -5.83 1.60 -1.76
CA GLN A 158 -5.06 0.45 -1.29
C GLN A 158 -5.88 -0.37 -0.30
N LEU A 159 -6.62 0.28 0.60
CA LEU A 159 -7.51 -0.44 1.51
C LEU A 159 -8.74 -1.03 0.85
N ASP A 160 -9.35 -0.35 -0.13
CA ASP A 160 -10.44 -0.94 -0.91
C ASP A 160 -10.02 -2.29 -1.52
N LEU A 161 -8.74 -2.42 -1.90
CA LEU A 161 -8.17 -3.63 -2.47
C LEU A 161 -7.55 -4.58 -1.43
N ALA A 162 -7.40 -4.17 -0.18
CA ALA A 162 -6.77 -4.99 0.85
C ALA A 162 -7.62 -6.23 1.15
N GLU A 163 -6.99 -7.39 1.16
CA GLU A 163 -7.64 -8.66 1.49
C GLU A 163 -6.60 -9.60 2.11
N PRO A 164 -6.85 -10.20 3.28
CA PRO A 164 -5.91 -11.11 3.93
C PRO A 164 -5.44 -12.22 2.98
N GLY A 165 -4.14 -12.50 2.97
CA GLY A 165 -3.53 -13.46 2.05
C GLY A 165 -3.34 -12.95 0.61
N TRP A 166 -3.69 -11.69 0.31
CA TRP A 166 -3.46 -11.06 -0.99
C TRP A 166 -2.56 -9.84 -0.87
N PHE A 167 -1.47 -9.82 -1.64
CA PHE A 167 -0.67 -8.61 -1.87
C PHE A 167 -1.15 -7.90 -3.14
N VAL A 168 -1.05 -6.58 -3.14
CA VAL A 168 -1.53 -5.71 -4.21
C VAL A 168 -0.35 -5.01 -4.87
N ALA A 169 -0.20 -5.18 -6.18
CA ALA A 169 0.79 -4.43 -6.96
C ALA A 169 0.09 -3.41 -7.86
N GLY A 170 0.45 -2.14 -7.69
CA GLY A 170 -0.08 -1.06 -8.51
C GLY A 170 0.72 -0.84 -9.80
N ASN A 171 0.51 0.30 -10.43
CA ASN A 171 1.09 0.62 -11.72
C ASN A 171 1.65 2.04 -11.77
N ARG A 172 2.53 2.27 -12.74
CA ARG A 172 3.20 3.56 -12.93
C ARG A 172 2.81 4.23 -14.23
N LEU A 173 2.68 5.54 -14.17
CA LEU A 173 2.61 6.44 -15.31
C LEU A 173 3.90 7.26 -15.29
N LEU A 174 4.69 7.16 -16.36
CA LEU A 174 6.04 7.71 -16.40
C LEU A 174 5.96 9.13 -16.95
N LEU A 175 6.52 10.08 -16.21
CA LEU A 175 6.76 11.43 -16.70
C LEU A 175 8.04 11.46 -17.51
N ASN A 176 8.12 12.36 -18.49
CA ASN A 176 9.35 12.64 -19.20
C ASN A 176 10.26 13.61 -18.40
N PRO A 177 11.51 13.85 -18.83
CA PRO A 177 12.44 14.72 -18.12
C PRO A 177 11.90 16.16 -17.91
N SER A 178 11.26 16.72 -18.94
CA SER A 178 10.76 18.09 -18.92
C SER A 178 9.61 18.26 -17.90
N LEU A 179 8.61 17.39 -17.92
CA LEU A 179 7.54 17.44 -16.93
C LEU A 179 8.05 17.16 -15.52
N SER A 180 8.97 16.20 -15.36
CA SER A 180 9.52 15.87 -14.05
C SER A 180 10.24 17.07 -13.43
N ARG A 181 11.05 17.80 -14.22
CA ARG A 181 11.70 19.04 -13.76
C ARG A 181 10.68 20.08 -13.30
N ARG A 182 9.64 20.32 -14.09
CA ARG A 182 8.59 21.28 -13.73
C ARG A 182 7.78 20.88 -12.48
N VAL A 183 7.64 19.58 -12.20
CA VAL A 183 7.10 19.10 -10.91
C VAL A 183 8.04 19.46 -9.77
N LEU A 184 9.34 19.14 -9.92
CA LEU A 184 10.36 19.38 -8.89
C LEU A 184 10.55 20.87 -8.58
N ASP A 185 10.43 21.72 -9.60
CA ASP A 185 10.51 23.18 -9.49
C ASP A 185 9.22 23.79 -8.90
N GLY A 186 8.16 22.98 -8.69
CA GLY A 186 6.87 23.42 -8.14
C GLY A 186 5.98 24.17 -9.13
N GLU A 187 6.31 24.18 -10.43
CA GLU A 187 5.51 24.88 -11.46
C GLU A 187 4.17 24.20 -11.74
N LEU A 188 4.10 22.88 -11.52
CA LEU A 188 2.92 22.09 -11.84
C LEU A 188 2.71 20.95 -10.84
N TRP A 189 1.45 20.55 -10.69
CA TRP A 189 1.06 19.44 -9.82
C TRP A 189 0.10 18.49 -10.56
N PRO A 190 0.61 17.48 -11.29
CA PRO A 190 -0.21 16.61 -12.12
C PRO A 190 -1.27 15.78 -11.39
N PRO A 191 -1.13 15.39 -10.11
CA PRO A 191 -2.20 14.68 -9.41
C PRO A 191 -3.56 15.40 -9.43
N ASP A 192 -3.56 16.74 -9.57
CA ASP A 192 -4.77 17.57 -9.59
C ASP A 192 -5.21 17.91 -11.04
N TRP A 193 -4.55 17.36 -12.07
CA TRP A 193 -4.87 17.67 -13.47
C TRP A 193 -6.22 17.12 -13.91
N SER A 194 -6.91 17.93 -14.71
CA SER A 194 -8.09 17.54 -15.48
C SER A 194 -7.75 16.55 -16.60
N ALA A 195 -8.78 15.86 -17.12
CA ALA A 195 -8.62 14.96 -18.27
C ALA A 195 -8.03 15.65 -19.51
N ARG A 196 -8.32 16.95 -19.71
CA ARG A 196 -7.76 17.73 -20.83
C ARG A 196 -6.24 17.93 -20.68
N GLN A 197 -5.78 18.30 -19.48
CA GLN A 197 -4.35 18.46 -19.20
C GLN A 197 -3.59 17.15 -19.37
N TRP A 198 -4.17 16.03 -18.90
CA TRP A 198 -3.61 14.70 -19.14
C TRP A 198 -3.53 14.34 -20.62
N LEU A 199 -4.58 14.65 -21.40
CA LEU A 199 -4.58 14.42 -22.84
C LEU A 199 -3.50 15.26 -23.53
N THR A 200 -3.38 16.54 -23.21
CA THR A 200 -2.32 17.42 -23.74
C THR A 200 -0.94 16.86 -23.40
N ALA A 201 -0.71 16.45 -22.14
CA ALA A 201 0.56 15.85 -21.72
C ALA A 201 0.86 14.53 -22.46
N ARG A 202 -0.15 13.75 -22.82
CA ARG A 202 0.04 12.54 -23.63
C ARG A 202 0.38 12.86 -25.08
N LEU A 203 -0.28 13.86 -25.66
CA LEU A 203 -0.06 14.29 -27.05
C LEU A 203 1.31 14.94 -27.23
N SER A 204 1.80 15.67 -26.22
CA SER A 204 3.14 16.27 -26.23
C SER A 204 4.28 15.31 -25.84
N GLY A 205 3.99 14.04 -25.57
CA GLY A 205 4.99 13.07 -25.10
C GLY A 205 5.49 13.33 -23.67
N GLY A 206 4.78 14.15 -22.91
CA GLY A 206 4.99 14.37 -21.48
C GLY A 206 4.82 13.10 -20.65
N VAL A 207 3.90 12.22 -21.06
CA VAL A 207 3.59 10.97 -20.37
C VAL A 207 3.44 9.78 -21.30
N ASN A 208 3.84 8.60 -20.84
CA ASN A 208 3.87 7.42 -21.69
C ASN A 208 2.48 6.82 -22.02
N ARG A 209 1.52 6.90 -21.09
CA ARG A 209 0.18 6.30 -21.25
C ARG A 209 -0.86 6.92 -20.33
N LEU A 210 -2.13 6.87 -20.73
CA LEU A 210 -3.26 7.37 -19.94
C LEU A 210 -4.14 6.27 -19.34
N LEU A 211 -4.07 5.04 -19.87
CA LEU A 211 -4.85 3.90 -19.35
C LEU A 211 -4.77 3.71 -17.83
N PRO A 212 -3.60 3.90 -17.16
CA PRO A 212 -3.51 3.90 -15.70
C PRO A 212 -4.47 4.81 -14.94
N LEU A 213 -4.91 5.92 -15.56
CA LEU A 213 -5.78 6.93 -14.94
C LEU A 213 -7.26 6.52 -14.93
N LEU A 214 -7.64 5.53 -15.76
CA LEU A 214 -8.99 4.98 -15.73
C LEU A 214 -9.22 4.31 -14.38
N ARG A 215 -10.41 4.53 -13.82
CA ARG A 215 -10.81 4.01 -12.52
C ARG A 215 -11.79 2.88 -12.71
N ILE A 216 -11.39 1.67 -12.36
CA ILE A 216 -12.27 0.51 -12.29
C ILE A 216 -12.27 0.06 -10.84
N GLY A 217 -13.43 -0.18 -10.25
CA GLY A 217 -13.55 -0.61 -8.85
C GLY A 217 -13.20 -2.08 -8.64
N GLU A 218 -13.97 -2.76 -7.79
CA GLU A 218 -13.87 -4.21 -7.62
C GLU A 218 -14.17 -4.93 -8.93
N ALA A 219 -13.23 -5.76 -9.38
CA ALA A 219 -13.36 -6.44 -10.66
C ALA A 219 -12.73 -7.83 -10.59
N ARG A 220 -13.45 -8.83 -11.13
CA ARG A 220 -13.02 -10.24 -11.13
C ARG A 220 -11.67 -10.45 -11.84
N PHE A 221 -11.27 -9.54 -12.73
CA PHE A 221 -9.97 -9.64 -13.39
C PHE A 221 -8.78 -9.47 -12.43
N ARG A 222 -8.97 -8.80 -11.28
CA ARG A 222 -7.89 -8.52 -10.32
C ARG A 222 -7.23 -9.78 -9.79
N LYS A 223 -7.99 -10.87 -9.66
CA LYS A 223 -7.53 -12.18 -9.15
C LYS A 223 -7.22 -13.20 -10.26
N ARG A 224 -7.39 -12.85 -11.55
CA ARG A 224 -7.17 -13.80 -12.67
C ARG A 224 -5.73 -14.30 -12.78
N ARG A 225 -4.77 -13.53 -12.27
CA ARG A 225 -3.33 -13.85 -12.30
C ARG A 225 -2.78 -13.97 -10.88
N ALA A 226 -3.53 -14.63 -9.99
CA ALA A 226 -3.23 -14.79 -8.56
C ALA A 226 -1.83 -15.35 -8.24
N ARG A 227 -1.28 -16.21 -9.11
CA ARG A 227 0.06 -16.80 -8.93
C ARG A 227 1.14 -16.10 -9.76
N ARG A 228 0.87 -14.91 -10.28
CA ARG A 228 1.83 -14.16 -11.09
C ARG A 228 2.71 -13.30 -10.19
N TRP A 229 3.96 -13.70 -10.05
CA TRP A 229 4.98 -12.92 -9.36
C TRP A 229 5.45 -11.70 -10.19
N GLN A 230 5.41 -11.79 -11.53
CA GLN A 230 5.90 -10.69 -12.38
C GLN A 230 5.03 -9.43 -12.26
N GLY A 231 5.70 -8.29 -12.12
CA GLY A 231 5.08 -6.97 -12.13
C GLY A 231 4.74 -6.44 -10.74
N ALA A 232 4.90 -7.24 -9.69
CA ALA A 232 5.01 -6.74 -8.33
C ALA A 232 6.32 -5.95 -8.21
N ARG A 233 6.20 -4.64 -7.99
CA ARG A 233 7.35 -3.76 -7.81
C ARG A 233 7.20 -3.00 -6.51
N SER A 234 8.26 -2.96 -5.73
CA SER A 234 8.33 -2.25 -4.44
C SER A 234 7.99 -0.76 -4.54
N CYS A 235 8.15 -0.17 -5.73
CA CYS A 235 7.71 1.20 -6.03
C CYS A 235 6.21 1.45 -5.84
N ASN A 236 5.37 0.41 -5.80
CA ASN A 236 3.93 0.47 -5.57
C ASN A 236 3.41 -0.94 -5.23
N LEU A 237 3.71 -1.38 -4.02
CA LEU A 237 3.35 -2.69 -3.49
C LEU A 237 2.70 -2.52 -2.13
N ALA A 238 1.62 -3.24 -1.86
CA ALA A 238 1.02 -3.27 -0.54
C ALA A 238 0.66 -4.68 -0.11
N LEU A 239 0.79 -4.98 1.18
CA LEU A 239 0.49 -6.27 1.76
C LEU A 239 0.30 -6.18 3.27
N TRP A 240 -0.30 -7.21 3.83
CA TRP A 240 -0.42 -7.33 5.28
C TRP A 240 0.95 -7.55 5.92
N ARG A 241 1.16 -6.90 7.06
CA ARG A 241 2.38 -7.06 7.84
C ARG A 241 2.61 -8.53 8.21
N GLU A 242 1.57 -9.25 8.61
CA GLU A 242 1.67 -10.68 8.93
C GLU A 242 2.20 -11.51 7.75
N ASP A 243 1.79 -11.19 6.52
CA ASP A 243 2.25 -11.88 5.31
C ASP A 243 3.70 -11.56 5.00
N PHE A 244 4.11 -10.30 5.19
CA PHE A 244 5.51 -9.89 5.07
C PHE A 244 6.40 -10.61 6.08
N LEU A 245 5.98 -10.68 7.34
CA LEU A 245 6.71 -11.36 8.41
C LEU A 245 6.79 -12.88 8.20
N ALA A 246 5.73 -13.49 7.67
CA ALA A 246 5.68 -14.93 7.42
C ALA A 246 6.74 -15.44 6.42
N VAL A 247 7.22 -14.57 5.52
CA VAL A 247 8.29 -14.88 4.55
C VAL A 247 9.63 -14.25 4.91
N ASN A 248 9.75 -13.69 6.11
CA ASN A 248 10.90 -12.91 6.58
C ASN A 248 11.21 -11.65 5.77
N GLY A 249 10.22 -11.02 5.14
CA GLY A 249 10.41 -9.76 4.42
C GLY A 249 11.25 -9.88 3.15
N PHE A 250 11.95 -8.79 2.79
CA PHE A 250 12.87 -8.80 1.65
C PHE A 250 14.11 -9.62 1.98
N ASP A 251 14.65 -10.31 0.98
CA ASP A 251 15.91 -11.03 1.11
C ASP A 251 17.08 -10.06 0.88
N GLU A 252 17.87 -9.83 1.92
CA GLU A 252 19.00 -8.89 1.93
C GLU A 252 20.22 -9.37 1.13
N SER A 253 20.21 -10.62 0.67
CA SER A 253 21.21 -11.08 -0.29
C SER A 253 21.05 -10.43 -1.67
N PHE A 254 19.89 -9.82 -1.95
CA PHE A 254 19.70 -8.97 -3.12
C PHE A 254 20.29 -7.58 -2.86
N GLN A 255 21.51 -7.37 -3.36
CA GLN A 255 22.21 -6.08 -3.37
C GLN A 255 22.33 -5.58 -4.81
N GLY A 256 22.44 -4.27 -4.98
CA GLY A 256 22.39 -3.69 -6.32
C GLY A 256 21.00 -3.69 -6.92
N TRP A 257 20.93 -3.35 -8.21
CA TRP A 257 19.66 -3.23 -8.90
C TRP A 257 19.01 -4.59 -9.18
N GLY A 258 17.75 -4.72 -8.77
CA GLY A 258 16.77 -5.61 -9.38
C GLY A 258 16.48 -6.92 -8.64
N HIS A 259 15.26 -7.41 -8.89
CA HIS A 259 14.72 -8.72 -8.54
C HIS A 259 14.41 -8.98 -7.06
N GLU A 260 14.68 -8.05 -6.14
CA GLU A 260 14.32 -8.19 -4.73
C GLU A 260 12.78 -8.17 -4.52
N ASP A 261 12.08 -7.40 -5.34
CA ASP A 261 10.61 -7.30 -5.36
C ASP A 261 9.95 -8.56 -5.94
N ALA A 262 10.52 -9.07 -7.04
CA ALA A 262 10.10 -10.31 -7.68
C ALA A 262 10.33 -11.52 -6.79
N ASP A 263 11.45 -11.57 -6.07
CA ASP A 263 11.77 -12.62 -5.10
C ASP A 263 10.77 -12.62 -3.94
N LEU A 264 10.50 -11.45 -3.34
CA LEU A 264 9.45 -11.32 -2.32
C LEU A 264 8.10 -11.83 -2.81
N ALA A 265 7.68 -11.44 -4.03
CA ALA A 265 6.42 -11.89 -4.61
C ALA A 265 6.41 -13.41 -4.86
N ALA A 266 7.52 -14.00 -5.33
CA ALA A 266 7.66 -15.43 -5.54
C ALA A 266 7.54 -16.21 -4.22
N ARG A 267 8.23 -15.76 -3.17
CA ARG A 267 8.17 -16.35 -1.82
C ARG A 267 6.79 -16.24 -1.18
N LEU A 268 6.11 -15.10 -1.32
CA LEU A 268 4.72 -14.94 -0.89
C LEU A 268 3.81 -15.97 -1.59
N ILE A 269 3.95 -16.15 -2.90
CA ILE A 269 3.16 -17.14 -3.65
C ILE A 269 3.48 -18.57 -3.20
N ALA A 270 4.76 -18.90 -2.98
CA ALA A 270 5.18 -20.21 -2.49
C ALA A 270 4.64 -20.51 -1.08
N SER A 271 4.47 -19.48 -0.24
CA SER A 271 3.87 -19.59 1.11
C SER A 271 2.34 -19.51 1.15
N GLY A 272 1.67 -19.60 -0.01
CA GLY A 272 0.21 -19.66 -0.11
C GLY A 272 -0.51 -18.32 -0.19
N ARG A 273 0.19 -17.20 -0.39
CA ARG A 273 -0.40 -15.88 -0.66
C ARG A 273 -0.61 -15.68 -2.15
N TYR A 274 -1.38 -14.67 -2.51
CA TYR A 274 -1.76 -14.41 -3.89
C TYR A 274 -1.63 -12.94 -4.30
N HIS A 275 -1.43 -12.72 -5.59
CA HIS A 275 -1.35 -11.40 -6.19
C HIS A 275 -2.74 -10.90 -6.60
N LYS A 276 -3.11 -9.69 -6.15
CA LYS A 276 -4.23 -8.90 -6.65
C LYS A 276 -3.73 -7.75 -7.53
N ASP A 277 -4.22 -7.68 -8.75
CA ASP A 277 -3.82 -6.67 -9.73
C ASP A 277 -4.39 -5.28 -9.39
N GLY A 278 -3.50 -4.30 -9.16
CA GLY A 278 -3.84 -2.91 -8.83
C GLY A 278 -4.07 -2.00 -10.02
N ARG A 279 -3.98 -2.50 -11.27
CA ARG A 279 -4.26 -1.67 -12.46
C ARG A 279 -5.65 -1.06 -12.37
N PHE A 280 -5.75 0.17 -12.89
CA PHE A 280 -6.97 0.98 -12.88
C PHE A 280 -7.50 1.36 -11.49
N ALA A 281 -6.68 1.20 -10.45
CA ALA A 281 -7.01 1.64 -9.09
C ALA A 281 -5.84 2.38 -8.44
N LEU A 282 -4.61 1.93 -8.71
CA LEU A 282 -3.41 2.38 -8.01
C LEU A 282 -2.33 2.93 -8.96
N PRO A 283 -2.62 3.92 -9.83
CA PRO A 283 -1.56 4.61 -10.55
C PRO A 283 -0.73 5.45 -9.58
N VAL A 284 0.58 5.51 -9.82
CA VAL A 284 1.48 6.54 -9.28
C VAL A 284 2.22 7.21 -10.42
N LEU A 285 2.63 8.45 -10.23
CA LEU A 285 3.43 9.20 -11.20
C LEU A 285 4.89 9.00 -10.88
N HIS A 286 5.62 8.37 -11.80
CA HIS A 286 7.04 8.16 -11.65
C HIS A 286 7.79 9.33 -12.30
N LEU A 287 8.53 10.06 -11.49
CA LEU A 287 9.45 11.09 -11.95
C LEU A 287 10.54 10.44 -12.81
N TRP A 288 10.95 11.14 -13.85
CA TRP A 288 12.04 10.68 -14.71
C TRP A 288 13.36 10.77 -13.96
N HIS A 289 14.14 9.69 -14.01
CA HIS A 289 15.53 9.65 -13.56
C HIS A 289 16.36 8.80 -14.51
N ALA A 290 17.68 8.96 -14.47
CA ALA A 290 18.60 8.11 -15.22
C ALA A 290 18.56 6.67 -14.67
N GLU A 291 18.72 5.67 -15.54
CA GLU A 291 18.69 4.28 -15.10
C GLU A 291 19.84 3.98 -14.12
N ASN A 292 19.52 3.22 -13.08
CA ASN A 292 20.52 2.77 -12.11
C ASN A 292 21.49 1.76 -12.75
N PRO A 293 22.75 1.70 -12.30
CA PRO A 293 23.70 0.68 -12.74
C PRO A 293 23.17 -0.73 -12.44
N ARG A 294 23.28 -1.62 -13.43
CA ARG A 294 22.73 -2.99 -13.37
C ARG A 294 23.80 -4.07 -13.20
N ALA A 295 24.91 -3.73 -12.56
CA ALA A 295 26.05 -4.64 -12.38
C ALA A 295 25.66 -5.97 -11.70
N MET A 296 24.76 -5.92 -10.72
CA MET A 296 24.29 -7.08 -9.97
C MET A 296 23.06 -7.78 -10.57
N GLU A 297 22.49 -7.28 -11.68
CA GLU A 297 21.22 -7.79 -12.22
C GLU A 297 21.32 -9.28 -12.58
N ALA A 298 22.43 -9.72 -13.18
CA ALA A 298 22.63 -11.11 -13.58
C ALA A 298 22.67 -12.06 -12.38
N GLU A 299 23.37 -11.67 -11.31
CA GLU A 299 23.48 -12.46 -10.09
C GLU A 299 22.15 -12.50 -9.33
N ASN A 300 21.47 -11.35 -9.22
CA ASN A 300 20.14 -11.27 -8.62
C ASN A 300 19.10 -12.07 -9.41
N ARG A 301 19.25 -12.15 -10.73
CA ARG A 301 18.41 -13.02 -11.56
C ARG A 301 18.62 -14.49 -11.25
N GLN A 302 19.87 -14.94 -11.09
CA GLN A 302 20.16 -16.32 -10.69
C GLN A 302 19.55 -16.65 -9.32
N ARG A 303 19.63 -15.73 -8.36
CA ARG A 303 18.97 -15.87 -7.05
C ARG A 303 17.45 -16.03 -7.18
N LEU A 304 16.82 -15.19 -8.00
CA LEU A 304 15.38 -15.27 -8.27
C LEU A 304 15.02 -16.60 -8.95
N GLU A 305 15.80 -17.05 -9.93
CA GLU A 305 15.58 -18.33 -10.62
C GLU A 305 15.63 -19.51 -9.64
N ALA A 306 16.61 -19.54 -8.73
CA ALA A 306 16.69 -20.54 -7.67
C ALA A 306 15.47 -20.50 -6.72
N THR A 307 14.97 -19.31 -6.37
CA THR A 307 13.69 -19.16 -5.63
C THR A 307 12.51 -19.75 -6.42
N LEU A 308 12.44 -19.49 -7.73
CA LEU A 308 11.35 -19.98 -8.59
C LEU A 308 11.38 -21.49 -8.81
N LEU A 309 12.57 -22.09 -8.82
CA LEU A 309 12.77 -23.54 -8.92
C LEU A 309 12.54 -24.27 -7.58
N GLY A 310 12.33 -23.54 -6.49
CA GLY A 310 12.17 -24.11 -5.15
C GLY A 310 13.48 -24.58 -4.52
N GLU A 311 14.62 -24.16 -5.07
CA GLU A 311 15.96 -24.43 -4.53
C GLU A 311 16.26 -23.54 -3.31
N ARG A 312 15.53 -22.42 -3.18
CA ARG A 312 15.57 -21.53 -2.02
C ARG A 312 14.26 -21.57 -1.24
N SER A 313 14.35 -21.38 0.07
CA SER A 313 13.19 -21.38 0.97
C SER A 313 12.21 -20.24 0.65
N ALA A 314 10.92 -20.48 0.90
CA ALA A 314 9.90 -19.41 0.89
C ALA A 314 10.11 -18.39 2.04
N TYR A 315 10.94 -18.72 3.03
CA TYR A 315 11.37 -17.82 4.10
C TYR A 315 12.78 -17.29 3.77
N ALA A 316 12.95 -15.97 3.69
CA ALA A 316 14.27 -15.39 3.40
C ALA A 316 15.25 -15.71 4.55
N GLU A 317 16.46 -16.17 4.22
CA GLU A 317 17.50 -16.46 5.20
C GLU A 317 18.01 -15.18 5.88
N GLN A 318 18.23 -14.12 5.09
CA GLN A 318 18.64 -12.80 5.56
C GLN A 318 17.48 -11.83 5.35
N GLY A 319 16.67 -11.63 6.39
CA GLY A 319 15.43 -10.87 6.27
C GLY A 319 15.11 -10.00 7.48
N VAL A 320 13.84 -9.61 7.62
CA VAL A 320 13.38 -8.66 8.63
C VAL A 320 13.59 -9.10 10.08
N SER A 321 13.64 -10.41 10.34
CA SER A 321 13.88 -10.97 11.68
C SER A 321 15.15 -10.45 12.35
N ARG A 322 16.15 -10.03 11.57
CA ARG A 322 17.39 -9.39 12.05
C ARG A 322 17.14 -8.10 12.85
N TYR A 323 16.00 -7.46 12.66
CA TYR A 323 15.67 -6.16 13.26
C TYR A 323 14.48 -6.19 14.22
N LEU A 324 13.76 -7.31 14.31
CA LEU A 324 12.56 -7.42 15.17
C LEU A 324 12.91 -7.66 16.64
N ASN A 325 14.07 -8.23 16.94
CA ASN A 325 14.55 -8.48 18.31
C ASN A 325 16.00 -7.96 18.46
N PRO A 326 16.21 -6.70 18.88
CA PRO A 326 17.55 -6.15 19.03
C PRO A 326 18.36 -6.72 20.20
N THR A 327 17.77 -7.55 21.07
CA THR A 327 18.51 -8.23 22.14
C THR A 327 19.18 -9.49 21.61
N LEU A 328 20.47 -9.40 21.26
CA LEU A 328 21.50 -10.41 21.56
C LEU A 328 22.95 -10.01 21.14
N GLU A 329 23.18 -8.92 20.39
CA GLU A 329 24.54 -8.58 19.92
C GLU A 329 25.19 -7.32 20.53
N ALA A 330 24.56 -6.65 21.50
CA ALA A 330 25.17 -5.50 22.20
C ALA A 330 25.98 -5.92 23.46
N GLY A 331 26.65 -7.07 23.41
CA GLY A 331 27.41 -7.63 24.52
C GLY A 331 28.58 -8.50 24.06
N GLY A 332 29.60 -7.88 23.46
CA GLY A 332 30.85 -8.56 23.16
C GLY A 332 31.74 -7.78 22.21
N GLY A 333 32.70 -7.02 22.74
CA GLY A 333 33.76 -6.36 21.99
C GLY A 333 34.03 -4.94 22.47
#